data_AF-A0A422QU85-F1
#
_entry.id   AF-A0A422QU85-F1
#
_cell.length_a   1.000
_cell.length_b   1.000
_cell.length_c   1.000
_cell.angle_alpha   90.00
_cell.angle_beta   90.00
_cell.angle_gamma   90.00
#
_symmetry.space_group_name_H-M   'P 1'
#
loop_
_entity.id
_entity.type
_entity.pdbx_description
1 polymer ?
#
loop_
_entity_poly.entity_id
_entity_poly.type
_entity_poly.pdbx_seq_one_letter_code
_entity_poly.pdbx_strand_id
1 'polypeptide(L)'
;MRKPIDIEREILLDALDEDAVLSAVEAIARKFQLEKQEVFSQLLGLSKSGLVEFYKYGASDDADIVFIAPEQLEGEVRERPYEVFMTHSDKTHDRLAEIGNVIVS
;
A
#
# COMPACT_ATOMS: atom_id res chain seq x y z
N MET A 1 -3.72 -10.97 -20.18
CA MET A 1 -3.02 -9.97 -19.35
C MET A 1 -4.08 -9.17 -18.60
N ARG A 2 -4.09 -9.22 -17.27
CA ARG A 2 -4.99 -8.39 -16.44
C ARG A 2 -4.42 -6.97 -16.36
N LYS A 3 -5.28 -5.96 -16.16
CA LYS A 3 -4.87 -4.56 -16.30
C LYS A 3 -4.17 -4.10 -15.00
N PRO A 4 -3.01 -3.41 -15.08
CA PRO A 4 -2.32 -2.83 -13.91
C PRO A 4 -3.24 -2.01 -12.98
N ILE A 5 -4.28 -1.40 -13.54
CA ILE A 5 -5.26 -0.58 -12.82
C ILE A 5 -6.08 -1.37 -11.76
N ASP A 6 -6.26 -2.69 -11.95
CA ASP A 6 -7.01 -3.52 -10.99
C ASP A 6 -6.21 -3.73 -9.69
N ILE A 7 -4.88 -3.85 -9.81
CA ILE A 7 -3.97 -4.03 -8.67
C ILE A 7 -3.81 -2.70 -7.94
N GLU A 8 -3.61 -1.61 -8.70
CA GLU A 8 -3.57 -0.26 -8.16
C GLU A 8 -4.83 0.03 -7.33
N ARG A 9 -6.02 -0.26 -7.85
CA ARG A 9 -7.28 -0.07 -7.12
C ARG A 9 -7.29 -0.79 -5.77
N GLU A 10 -6.86 -2.05 -5.72
CA GLU A 10 -6.89 -2.84 -4.49
C GLU A 10 -5.89 -2.32 -3.45
N ILE A 11 -4.68 -1.93 -3.89
CA ILE A 11 -3.71 -1.28 -3.01
C ILE A 11 -4.29 0.01 -2.40
N LEU A 12 -4.92 0.84 -3.22
CA LEU A 12 -5.49 2.10 -2.76
C LEU A 12 -6.68 1.87 -1.80
N LEU A 13 -7.44 0.78 -1.96
CA LEU A 13 -8.51 0.41 -1.04
C LEU A 13 -7.94 -0.08 0.30
N ASP A 14 -6.94 -0.97 0.29
CA ASP A 14 -6.29 -1.44 1.53
C ASP A 14 -5.65 -0.27 2.31
N ALA A 15 -5.17 0.76 1.60
CA ALA A 15 -4.67 1.99 2.22
C ALA A 15 -5.76 2.85 2.89
N LEU A 16 -7.03 2.77 2.46
CA LEU A 16 -8.14 3.44 3.16
C LEU A 16 -8.48 2.75 4.49
N ASP A 17 -8.28 1.43 4.55
CA ASP A 17 -8.60 0.60 5.72
C ASP A 17 -7.43 0.47 6.72
N GLU A 18 -6.29 1.11 6.44
CA GLU A 18 -5.07 1.09 7.26
C GLU A 18 -4.56 -0.35 7.52
N ASP A 19 -4.26 -1.09 6.45
CA ASP A 19 -3.78 -2.48 6.59
C ASP A 19 -2.25 -2.59 6.77
N ALA A 20 -1.83 -3.66 7.42
CA ALA A 20 -0.43 -4.05 7.49
C ALA A 20 0.10 -4.33 6.07
N VAL A 21 1.26 -3.77 5.74
CA VAL A 21 1.81 -3.82 4.38
C VAL A 21 1.96 -5.25 3.87
N LEU A 22 2.47 -6.16 4.71
CA LEU A 22 2.65 -7.54 4.33
C LEU A 22 1.31 -8.26 4.09
N SER A 23 0.30 -8.01 4.94
CA SER A 23 -1.03 -8.62 4.82
C SER A 23 -1.69 -8.25 3.49
N ALA A 24 -1.74 -6.96 3.17
CA ALA A 24 -2.26 -6.44 1.93
C ALA A 24 -1.54 -7.03 0.70
N VAL A 25 -0.19 -7.02 0.72
CA VAL A 25 0.63 -7.58 -0.37
C VAL A 25 0.33 -9.06 -0.57
N GLU A 26 0.21 -9.85 0.50
CA GLU A 26 -0.13 -11.27 0.43
C GLU A 26 -1.54 -11.54 -0.09
N ALA A 27 -2.51 -10.74 0.35
CA ALA A 27 -3.91 -10.85 -0.05
C ALA A 27 -4.07 -10.55 -1.55
N ILE A 28 -3.49 -9.43 -2.01
CA ILE A 28 -3.52 -9.00 -3.41
C ILE A 28 -2.76 -10.00 -4.29
N ALA A 29 -1.54 -10.41 -3.90
CA ALA A 29 -0.76 -11.40 -4.65
C ALA A 29 -1.55 -12.71 -4.83
N ARG A 30 -2.22 -13.18 -3.78
CA ARG A 30 -3.09 -14.36 -3.85
C ARG A 30 -4.30 -14.14 -4.76
N LYS A 31 -5.00 -13.01 -4.61
CA LYS A 31 -6.20 -12.67 -5.39
C LYS A 31 -5.91 -12.62 -6.89
N PHE A 32 -4.75 -12.09 -7.28
CA PHE A 32 -4.37 -11.92 -8.68
C PHE A 32 -3.43 -13.00 -9.22
N GLN A 33 -3.01 -13.96 -8.40
CA GLN A 33 -2.02 -15.00 -8.75
C GLN A 33 -0.70 -14.39 -9.24
N LEU A 34 -0.19 -13.42 -8.49
CA LEU A 34 1.06 -12.71 -8.75
C LEU A 34 2.12 -13.03 -7.70
N GLU A 35 3.38 -12.76 -8.03
CA GLU A 35 4.45 -12.76 -7.03
C GLU A 35 4.30 -11.56 -6.10
N LYS A 36 4.58 -11.76 -4.80
CA LYS A 36 4.53 -10.67 -3.80
C LYS A 36 5.40 -9.48 -4.21
N GLN A 37 6.55 -9.75 -4.84
CA GLN A 37 7.48 -8.73 -5.31
C GLN A 37 6.85 -7.81 -6.37
N GLU A 38 5.96 -8.32 -7.22
CA GLU A 38 5.29 -7.51 -8.24
C GLU A 38 4.30 -6.54 -7.60
N VAL A 39 3.51 -7.01 -6.62
CA VAL A 39 2.59 -6.17 -5.85
C VAL A 39 3.36 -5.13 -5.04
N PHE A 40 4.45 -5.54 -4.39
CA PHE A 40 5.31 -4.64 -3.62
C PHE A 40 5.93 -3.55 -4.50
N SER A 41 6.36 -3.90 -5.72
CA SER A 41 6.90 -2.92 -6.68
C SER A 41 5.85 -1.89 -7.10
N GLN A 42 4.59 -2.30 -7.30
CA GLN A 42 3.49 -1.37 -7.58
C GLN A 42 3.17 -0.49 -6.39
N LEU A 43 3.09 -1.06 -5.19
CA LEU A 43 2.89 -0.34 -3.93
C LEU A 43 3.92 0.78 -3.75
N LEU A 44 5.21 0.48 -3.97
CA LEU A 44 6.29 1.48 -3.94
C LEU A 44 6.10 2.59 -4.98
N GLY A 45 5.65 2.24 -6.19
CA GLY A 45 5.37 3.22 -7.25
C GLY A 45 4.25 4.19 -6.88
N LEU A 46 3.18 3.68 -6.26
CA LEU A 46 2.06 4.49 -5.76
C LEU A 46 2.50 5.40 -4.62
N SER A 47 3.32 4.89 -3.71
CA SER A 47 3.84 5.71 -2.62
C SER A 47 4.76 6.83 -3.09
N LYS A 48 5.64 6.57 -4.07
CA LYS A 48 6.46 7.62 -4.71
C LYS A 48 5.62 8.68 -5.44
N SER A 49 4.42 8.31 -5.87
CA SER A 49 3.46 9.24 -6.48
C SER A 49 2.66 10.03 -5.43
N GLY A 50 2.85 9.72 -4.15
CA GLY A 50 2.13 10.32 -3.02
C GLY A 50 0.67 9.87 -2.97
N LEU A 51 0.38 8.62 -3.35
CA LEU A 51 -0.96 8.02 -3.26
C LEU A 51 -1.10 7.07 -2.06
N VAL A 52 0.03 6.64 -1.48
CA VAL A 52 0.07 5.73 -0.33
C VAL A 52 1.24 6.16 0.55
N GLU A 53 1.03 6.16 1.85
CA GLU A 53 2.05 6.50 2.84
C GLU A 53 2.28 5.28 3.75
N PHE A 54 3.48 5.18 4.33
CA PHE A 54 3.86 4.06 5.18
C PHE A 54 4.26 4.54 6.56
N TYR A 55 3.85 3.79 7.56
CA TYR A 55 4.09 4.13 8.95
C TYR A 55 4.39 2.89 9.78
N LYS A 56 5.02 3.11 10.94
CA LYS A 56 5.18 2.11 12.00
C LYS A 56 4.97 2.74 13.37
N TYR A 57 4.71 1.89 14.35
CA TYR A 57 4.71 2.30 15.75
C TYR A 57 6.14 2.55 16.25
N GLY A 58 6.30 3.62 17.02
CA GLY A 58 7.53 4.02 17.70
C GLY A 58 7.94 3.02 18.78
N ALA A 59 9.18 3.12 19.24
CA ALA A 59 9.76 2.16 20.19
C ALA A 59 9.34 2.41 21.66
N SER A 60 8.67 3.52 21.97
CA SER A 60 8.21 3.88 23.31
C SER A 60 6.77 3.44 23.57
N ASP A 61 6.42 3.22 24.84
CA ASP A 61 5.05 2.91 25.32
C ASP A 61 4.04 4.05 25.05
N ASP A 62 4.51 5.21 24.57
CA ASP A 62 3.68 6.29 24.04
C ASP A 62 3.52 6.09 22.53
N ALA A 63 2.27 6.11 22.05
CA ALA A 63 1.79 5.80 20.70
C ALA A 63 2.31 6.75 19.59
N ASP A 64 3.63 6.90 19.46
CA ASP A 64 4.25 7.65 18.39
C ASP A 64 4.16 6.86 17.09
N ILE A 65 3.62 7.48 16.04
CA ILE A 65 3.57 6.91 14.69
C ILE A 65 4.70 7.54 13.87
N VAL A 66 5.55 6.71 13.27
CA VAL A 66 6.74 7.13 12.52
C VAL A 66 6.54 6.89 11.04
N PHE A 67 6.70 7.94 10.24
CA PHE A 67 6.68 7.86 8.77
C PHE A 67 7.88 7.07 8.24
N ILE A 68 7.64 6.25 7.22
CA ILE A 68 8.63 5.44 6.52
C ILE A 68 8.71 5.90 5.07
N ALA A 69 9.90 6.33 4.64
CA ALA A 69 10.11 6.65 3.23
C ALA A 69 10.01 5.38 2.36
N PRO A 70 9.52 5.48 1.11
CA PRO A 70 9.35 4.32 0.23
C PRO A 70 10.61 3.45 0.09
N GLU A 71 11.79 4.08 0.05
CA GLU A 71 13.09 3.41 -0.09
C GLU A 71 13.47 2.56 1.14
N GLN A 72 12.86 2.83 2.30
CA GLN A 72 13.11 2.12 3.55
C GLN A 72 12.13 0.96 3.78
N LEU A 73 11.00 0.94 3.07
CA LEU A 73 9.89 0.03 3.31
C LEU A 73 10.31 -1.45 3.33
N GLU A 74 11.10 -1.88 2.36
CA GLU A 74 11.50 -3.29 2.26
C GLU A 74 12.35 -3.74 3.47
N GLY A 75 13.20 -2.85 3.98
CA GLY A 75 13.97 -3.11 5.19
C GLY A 75 13.07 -3.23 6.41
N GLU A 76 12.17 -2.27 6.58
CA GLU A 76 11.22 -2.22 7.70
C GLU A 76 10.28 -3.43 7.73
N VAL A 77 9.69 -3.81 6.59
CA VAL A 77 8.82 -4.99 6.48
C VAL A 77 9.59 -6.29 6.71
N ARG A 78 10.88 -6.35 6.33
CA ARG A 78 11.72 -7.52 6.61
C ARG A 78 12.03 -7.66 8.09
N GLU A 79 12.32 -6.56 8.78
CA GLU A 79 12.65 -6.55 10.20
C GLU A 79 11.41 -6.74 11.08
N ARG A 80 10.30 -6.08 10.71
CA ARG A 80 9.05 -6.04 11.50
C ARG A 80 7.82 -6.17 10.58
N PRO A 81 7.52 -7.38 10.08
CA PRO A 81 6.55 -7.61 9.00
C PRO A 81 5.12 -7.15 9.28
N TYR A 82 4.72 -7.06 10.54
CA TYR A 82 3.35 -6.71 10.94
C TYR A 82 3.27 -5.38 11.70
N GLU A 83 4.39 -4.68 11.88
CA GLU A 83 4.41 -3.37 12.56
C GLU A 83 4.44 -2.21 11.56
N VAL A 84 4.51 -2.52 10.26
CA VAL A 84 4.48 -1.55 9.18
C VAL A 84 3.11 -1.59 8.53
N PHE A 85 2.40 -0.47 8.56
CA PHE A 85 1.09 -0.30 7.95
C PHE A 85 1.13 0.76 6.86
N MET A 86 0.25 0.61 5.88
CA MET A 86 0.04 1.61 4.85
C MET A 86 -1.22 2.42 5.15
N THR A 87 -1.21 3.68 4.78
CA THR A 87 -2.40 4.53 4.85
C THR A 87 -2.51 5.42 3.61
N HIS A 88 -3.68 5.99 3.44
CA HIS A 88 -4.01 6.86 2.33
C HIS A 88 -3.44 8.26 2.53
N SER A 89 -3.34 8.97 1.41
CA SER A 89 -3.08 10.40 1.35
C SER A 89 -4.34 11.13 0.87
N ASP A 90 -4.32 12.46 0.86
CA ASP A 90 -5.39 13.26 0.26
C ASP A 90 -5.66 12.89 -1.22
N LYS A 91 -4.63 12.48 -1.96
CA LYS A 91 -4.73 12.15 -3.40
C LYS A 91 -5.33 10.76 -3.67
N THR A 92 -5.37 9.90 -2.66
CA THR A 92 -5.85 8.51 -2.80
C THR A 92 -7.32 8.47 -3.21
N HIS A 93 -8.14 9.32 -2.58
CA HIS A 93 -9.57 9.40 -2.85
C HIS A 93 -9.86 9.88 -4.27
N ASP A 94 -9.17 10.93 -4.72
CA ASP A 94 -9.28 11.45 -6.08
C ASP A 94 -8.92 10.37 -7.11
N ARG A 95 -7.83 9.63 -6.85
CA ARG A 95 -7.37 8.58 -7.75
C ARG A 95 -8.34 7.41 -7.83
N LEU A 96 -8.91 6.99 -6.70
CA LEU A 96 -9.95 5.95 -6.68
C LEU A 96 -11.20 6.38 -7.46
N ALA A 97 -11.61 7.65 -7.36
CA ALA A 97 -12.72 8.20 -8.12
C ALA A 97 -12.44 8.18 -9.65
N GLU A 98 -11.22 8.56 -10.07
CA GLU A 98 -10.79 8.47 -11.47
C GLU A 98 -10.87 7.04 -12.00
N ILE A 99 -10.32 6.07 -11.25
CA ILE A 99 -10.36 4.65 -11.64
C ILE A 99 -11.81 4.17 -11.75
N GLY A 100 -12.67 4.52 -10.79
CA GLY A 100 -14.09 4.18 -10.81
C GLY A 100 -14.80 4.69 -12.08
N ASN A 101 -14.51 5.91 -12.50
CA ASN A 101 -15.09 6.50 -13.71
C ASN A 101 -14.61 5.79 -14.99
N VAL A 102 -13.35 5.32 -15.02
CA VAL A 102 -12.78 4.58 -16.16
C VAL A 102 -13.36 3.17 -16.31
N ILE A 103 -13.78 2.53 -15.21
CA ILE A 103 -14.33 1.16 -15.25
C ILE A 103 -15.80 1.14 -15.71
N VAL A 104 -16.54 2.23 -15.46
CA VAL A 104 -17.97 2.35 -15.83
C VAL A 104 -18.16 2.89 -17.27
N SER A 105 -17.10 3.40 -17.89
CA SER A 105 -17.08 3.93 -19.26
C SER A 105 -16.65 2.88 -20.29
#